data_AF-A0A355VUS7-F1
#
_entry.id   AF-A0A355VUS7-F1
#
_cell.length_a   1.000
_cell.length_b   1.000
_cell.length_c   1.000
_cell.angle_alpha   90.00
_cell.angle_beta   90.00
_cell.angle_gamma   90.00
#
_symmetry.space_group_name_H-M   'P 1'
#
loop_
_entity.id
_entity.type
_entity.pdbx_description
1 polymer ?
#
loop_
_entity_poly.entity_id
_entity_poly.type
_entity_poly.pdbx_seq_one_letter_code
_entity_poly.pdbx_strand_id
1 'polypeptide(L)'
;MTHALTPKEIVAELDRNIVGQKDAKKAVAIALRNRWRRQQVDESLRDEILPKNILMIGPTGVGKTEIARRLAKLANAPFVKVEATKFTEVGYVGRDVEQIVRDLVDMAILNAKETQRHTVEKMAEQAAEEQILDVLVGEGATEETRQKFRKMLREGDLDNREIEIKVPDHSAGQMPTMDIPGMPGAQMGMLNLGDLLGKSLGSAPMKDRKLEVSEALKVLTHEEAEKLIDQEKTLSEAIKSVEQNGIVFLDEIDKICGRSELRGGDVSREGVQRDLLPLIEGTTVSTKHGPIKTDHILFIASGAFHVSKPSDLLPELQGRLPIRVEMQSLSKEDFARILVEPEA
;
A
#
# COMPACT_ATOMS: atom_id res chain seq x y z
N MET A 1 13.94 2.71 -14.51
CA MET A 1 15.00 2.08 -13.70
C MET A 1 15.25 2.99 -12.52
N THR A 2 14.92 2.59 -11.30
CA THR A 2 15.35 3.32 -10.10
C THR A 2 16.88 3.33 -10.12
N HIS A 3 17.48 4.52 -10.17
CA HIS A 3 18.93 4.66 -10.04
C HIS A 3 19.36 3.89 -8.80
N ALA A 4 20.37 3.03 -8.93
CA ALA A 4 20.84 2.20 -7.84
C ALA A 4 21.54 3.05 -6.78
N LEU A 5 20.75 3.66 -5.89
CA LEU A 5 21.24 4.57 -4.86
C LEU A 5 22.32 3.87 -4.02
N THR A 6 23.42 4.58 -3.79
CA THR A 6 24.46 4.19 -2.85
C THR A 6 23.96 4.40 -1.42
N PRO A 7 24.55 3.70 -0.42
CA PRO A 7 24.17 3.93 0.97
C PRO A 7 24.28 5.40 1.42
N LYS A 8 25.23 6.17 0.87
CA LYS A 8 25.38 7.60 1.18
C LYS A 8 24.23 8.43 0.62
N GLU A 9 23.81 8.14 -0.62
CA GLU A 9 22.67 8.82 -1.24
C GLU A 9 21.35 8.49 -0.52
N ILE A 10 21.16 7.22 -0.12
CA ILE A 10 19.98 6.83 0.67
C ILE A 10 19.95 7.60 2.01
N VAL A 11 21.09 7.68 2.71
CA VAL A 11 21.16 8.45 3.96
C VAL A 11 20.86 9.93 3.72
N ALA A 12 21.43 10.53 2.68
CA ALA A 12 21.17 11.93 2.35
C ALA A 12 19.69 12.20 2.02
N GLU A 13 19.03 11.27 1.34
CA GLU A 13 17.60 11.37 1.04
C GLU A 13 16.74 11.20 2.30
N LEU A 14 17.14 10.31 3.22
CA LEU A 14 16.51 10.20 4.54
C LEU A 14 16.76 11.44 5.42
N ASP A 15 17.91 12.10 5.27
CA ASP A 15 18.24 13.34 6.00
C ASP A 15 17.29 14.50 5.65
N ARG A 16 16.70 14.52 4.45
CA ARG A 16 15.69 15.52 4.06
C ARG A 16 14.38 15.44 4.85
N ASN A 17 14.11 14.30 5.48
CA ASN A 17 12.82 14.04 6.12
C ASN A 17 12.94 13.70 7.61
N ILE A 18 14.08 13.16 8.02
CA ILE A 18 14.31 12.68 9.38
C ILE A 18 15.48 13.46 9.96
N VAL A 19 15.32 14.05 11.14
CA VAL A 19 16.41 14.71 11.86
C VAL A 19 17.17 13.70 12.72
N GLY A 20 18.51 13.76 12.67
CA GLY A 20 19.37 12.92 13.52
C GLY A 20 19.38 11.44 13.11
N GLN A 21 19.45 10.52 14.09
CA GLN A 21 19.32 9.06 13.92
C GLN A 21 20.24 8.44 12.85
N LYS A 22 21.51 8.87 12.80
CA LYS A 22 22.48 8.50 11.75
C LYS A 22 22.70 6.98 11.64
N ASP A 23 22.78 6.29 12.77
CA ASP A 23 23.03 4.84 12.79
C ASP A 23 21.84 4.07 12.21
N ALA A 24 20.62 4.47 12.55
CA ALA A 24 19.39 3.87 12.00
C ALA A 24 19.30 4.09 10.49
N LYS A 25 19.57 5.31 10.00
CA LYS A 25 19.63 5.62 8.57
C LYS A 25 20.67 4.77 7.84
N LYS A 26 21.86 4.63 8.42
CA LYS A 26 22.93 3.79 7.85
C LYS A 26 22.54 2.32 7.79
N ALA A 27 21.92 1.79 8.85
CA ALA A 27 21.46 0.42 8.92
C ALA A 27 20.44 0.11 7.80
N VAL A 28 19.41 0.96 7.65
CA VAL A 28 18.40 0.77 6.59
C VAL A 28 18.96 0.98 5.19
N ALA A 29 19.90 1.92 5.01
CA ALA A 29 20.58 2.15 3.74
C ALA A 29 21.41 0.93 3.30
N ILE A 30 22.08 0.27 4.24
CA ILE A 30 22.82 -0.98 3.97
C ILE A 30 21.84 -2.10 3.60
N ALA A 31 20.73 -2.24 4.32
CA ALA A 31 19.72 -3.27 4.01
C ALA A 31 19.15 -3.09 2.60
N LEU A 32 18.75 -1.87 2.23
CA LEU A 32 18.26 -1.56 0.89
C LEU A 32 19.34 -1.76 -0.19
N ARG A 33 20.60 -1.38 0.09
CA ARG A 33 21.70 -1.62 -0.86
C ARG A 33 21.99 -3.10 -1.05
N ASN A 34 21.87 -3.91 0.00
CA ASN A 34 22.07 -5.36 -0.09
C ASN A 34 21.00 -6.01 -0.98
N ARG A 35 19.76 -5.51 -0.98
CA ARG A 35 18.73 -5.94 -1.94
C ARG A 35 19.16 -5.70 -3.38
N TRP A 36 19.68 -4.51 -3.70
CA TRP A 36 20.22 -4.25 -5.05
C TRP A 36 21.39 -5.17 -5.38
N ARG A 37 22.34 -5.38 -4.45
CA ARG A 37 23.48 -6.29 -4.63
C ARG A 37 23.03 -7.72 -4.91
N ARG A 38 22.00 -8.21 -4.23
CA ARG A 38 21.38 -9.52 -4.48
C ARG A 38 20.86 -9.65 -5.92
N GLN A 39 20.34 -8.59 -6.51
CA GLN A 39 19.88 -8.62 -7.91
C GLN A 39 21.04 -8.69 -8.92
N GLN A 40 22.27 -8.36 -8.51
CA GLN A 40 23.46 -8.40 -9.37
C GLN A 40 24.19 -9.74 -9.36
N VAL A 41 23.79 -10.69 -8.50
CA VAL A 41 24.38 -12.03 -8.49
C VAL A 41 23.57 -12.99 -9.37
N ASP A 42 24.20 -14.12 -9.71
CA ASP A 42 23.59 -15.22 -10.43
C ASP A 42 22.38 -15.78 -9.70
N GLU A 43 21.44 -16.36 -10.45
CA GLU A 43 20.15 -16.82 -9.94
C GLU A 43 20.29 -17.86 -8.82
N SER A 44 21.22 -18.81 -8.94
CA SER A 44 21.47 -19.83 -7.90
C SER A 44 21.91 -19.22 -6.56
N LEU A 45 22.74 -18.18 -6.60
CA LEU A 45 23.20 -17.46 -5.40
C LEU A 45 22.16 -16.46 -4.88
N ARG A 46 21.29 -15.96 -5.76
CA ARG A 46 20.29 -14.94 -5.41
C ARG A 46 19.30 -15.44 -4.37
N ASP A 47 18.88 -16.69 -4.50
CA ASP A 47 17.88 -17.30 -3.61
C ASP A 47 18.47 -17.65 -2.24
N GLU A 48 19.78 -17.94 -2.17
CA GLU A 48 20.48 -18.20 -0.91
C GLU A 48 20.74 -16.92 -0.07
N ILE A 49 20.72 -15.74 -0.70
CA ILE A 49 20.95 -14.46 -0.01
C ILE A 49 19.65 -13.96 0.60
N LEU A 50 19.46 -14.26 1.89
CA LEU A 50 18.32 -13.76 2.66
C LEU A 50 18.46 -12.29 3.10
N PRO A 51 17.35 -11.55 3.22
CA PRO A 51 17.34 -10.19 3.78
C PRO A 51 17.98 -10.12 5.17
N LYS A 52 18.64 -9.01 5.45
CA LYS A 52 19.16 -8.71 6.78
C LYS A 52 18.13 -7.87 7.52
N ASN A 53 17.19 -8.55 8.19
CA ASN A 53 16.13 -7.90 8.95
C ASN A 53 16.70 -7.06 10.10
N ILE A 54 15.93 -6.07 10.51
CA ILE A 54 16.39 -4.98 11.38
C ILE A 54 15.55 -4.94 12.66
N LEU A 55 16.20 -4.78 13.81
CA LEU A 55 15.57 -4.44 15.08
C LEU A 55 15.98 -3.02 15.48
N MET A 56 15.01 -2.10 15.47
CA MET A 56 15.16 -0.73 15.96
C MET A 56 14.77 -0.63 17.43
N ILE A 57 15.68 -0.14 18.26
CA ILE A 57 15.52 -0.02 19.71
C ILE A 57 15.53 1.46 20.06
N GLY A 58 14.51 1.97 20.75
CA GLY A 58 14.53 3.35 21.23
C GLY A 58 13.15 3.86 21.65
N PRO A 59 13.07 5.02 22.33
CA PRO A 59 11.81 5.52 22.86
C PRO A 59 10.80 5.88 21.78
N THR A 60 9.55 6.10 22.17
CA THR A 60 8.50 6.56 21.24
C THR A 60 8.83 7.95 20.70
N GLY A 61 8.36 8.26 19.49
CA GLY A 61 8.53 9.59 18.89
C GLY A 61 9.92 9.92 18.29
N VAL A 62 10.91 9.03 18.37
CA VAL A 62 12.27 9.28 17.81
C VAL A 62 12.40 9.06 16.29
N GLY A 63 11.30 8.69 15.60
CA GLY A 63 11.29 8.51 14.15
C GLY A 63 11.45 7.07 13.63
N LYS A 64 11.31 6.03 14.48
CA LYS A 64 11.43 4.61 14.07
C LYS A 64 10.57 4.26 12.85
N THR A 65 9.27 4.55 12.94
CA THR A 65 8.31 4.30 11.85
C THR A 65 8.58 5.19 10.64
N GLU A 66 9.02 6.43 10.85
CA GLU A 66 9.25 7.38 9.76
C GLU A 66 10.45 6.96 8.89
N ILE A 67 11.53 6.45 9.51
CA ILE A 67 12.66 5.89 8.76
C ILE A 67 12.19 4.73 7.87
N ALA A 68 11.40 3.79 8.41
CA ALA A 68 10.91 2.64 7.64
C ALA A 68 9.96 3.05 6.51
N ARG A 69 9.03 3.99 6.79
CA ARG A 69 8.09 4.53 5.79
C ARG A 69 8.83 5.24 4.66
N ARG A 70 9.78 6.12 4.98
CA ARG A 70 10.58 6.84 3.97
C ARG A 70 11.45 5.89 3.18
N LEU A 71 12.07 4.89 3.82
CA LEU A 71 12.82 3.84 3.13
C LEU A 71 11.96 3.12 2.08
N ALA A 72 10.72 2.75 2.43
CA ALA A 72 9.82 2.09 1.50
C ALA A 72 9.44 2.99 0.31
N LYS A 73 9.13 4.27 0.58
CA LYS A 73 8.87 5.25 -0.48
C LYS A 73 10.06 5.40 -1.43
N LEU A 74 11.28 5.48 -0.89
CA LEU A 74 12.51 5.57 -1.69
C LEU A 74 12.79 4.31 -2.52
N ALA A 75 12.45 3.15 -1.99
CA ALA A 75 12.60 1.87 -2.68
C ALA A 75 11.45 1.58 -3.68
N ASN A 76 10.41 2.42 -3.73
CA ASN A 76 9.13 2.12 -4.36
C ASN A 76 8.60 0.73 -3.96
N ALA A 77 8.67 0.44 -2.67
CA ALA A 77 8.38 -0.85 -2.09
C ALA A 77 6.98 -0.87 -1.45
N PRO A 78 6.21 -1.97 -1.59
CA PRO A 78 5.03 -2.19 -0.77
C PRO A 78 5.40 -2.16 0.72
N PHE A 79 4.58 -1.47 1.52
CA PHE A 79 4.84 -1.25 2.94
C PHE A 79 3.58 -1.46 3.77
N VAL A 80 3.72 -2.22 4.86
CA VAL A 80 2.67 -2.37 5.86
C VAL A 80 3.24 -2.14 7.27
N LYS A 81 2.50 -1.39 8.10
CA LYS A 81 2.77 -1.21 9.52
C LYS A 81 1.77 -2.05 10.31
N VAL A 82 2.27 -2.93 11.18
CA VAL A 82 1.44 -3.71 12.10
C VAL A 82 2.00 -3.64 13.52
N GLU A 83 1.11 -3.59 14.51
CA GLU A 83 1.48 -3.65 15.94
C GLU A 83 1.47 -5.11 16.39
N ALA A 84 2.55 -5.55 17.03
CA ALA A 84 2.71 -6.95 17.46
C ALA A 84 1.67 -7.39 18.51
N THR A 85 1.18 -6.46 19.32
CA THR A 85 0.16 -6.70 20.35
C THR A 85 -1.20 -7.11 19.78
N LYS A 86 -1.50 -6.77 18.52
CA LYS A 86 -2.76 -7.14 17.85
C LYS A 86 -2.99 -8.65 17.75
N PHE A 87 -1.94 -9.45 17.87
CA PHE A 87 -2.01 -10.92 17.80
C PHE A 87 -2.10 -11.57 19.19
N THR A 88 -2.03 -10.78 20.28
CA THR A 88 -2.06 -11.30 21.67
C THR A 88 -3.44 -11.24 22.34
N GLU A 89 -4.42 -10.57 21.74
CA GLU A 89 -5.71 -10.34 22.36
C GLU A 89 -6.61 -11.59 22.27
N VAL A 90 -6.91 -12.17 23.44
CA VAL A 90 -7.84 -13.29 23.65
C VAL A 90 -9.27 -12.83 23.28
N GLY A 91 -9.59 -12.82 22.00
CA GLY A 91 -10.90 -12.33 21.55
C GLY A 91 -11.06 -12.07 20.06
N TYR A 92 -9.98 -12.07 19.26
CA TYR A 92 -10.11 -11.97 17.82
C TYR A 92 -9.93 -13.33 17.15
N VAL A 93 -11.02 -14.11 17.12
CA VAL A 93 -11.16 -15.28 16.25
C VAL A 93 -10.95 -14.81 14.80
N GLY A 94 -9.76 -15.01 14.23
CA GLY A 94 -9.52 -14.80 12.79
C GLY A 94 -8.45 -13.81 12.34
N ARG A 95 -7.57 -13.28 13.21
CA ARG A 95 -6.36 -12.58 12.72
C ARG A 95 -5.11 -13.42 12.94
N ASP A 96 -4.97 -14.35 12.02
CA ASP A 96 -3.74 -15.05 11.68
C ASP A 96 -2.64 -14.04 11.29
N VAL A 97 -1.40 -14.25 11.76
CA VAL A 97 -0.22 -13.43 11.42
C VAL A 97 0.00 -13.32 9.92
N GLU A 98 -0.46 -14.29 9.13
CA GLU A 98 -0.45 -14.24 7.67
C GLU A 98 -1.22 -13.04 7.10
N GLN A 99 -2.14 -12.44 7.86
CA GLN A 99 -2.85 -11.22 7.45
C GLN A 99 -1.88 -10.08 7.12
N ILE A 100 -0.71 -10.03 7.77
CA ILE A 100 0.35 -9.06 7.46
C ILE A 100 0.74 -9.11 5.98
N VAL A 101 0.88 -10.32 5.44
CA VAL A 101 1.27 -10.53 4.03
C VAL A 101 0.09 -10.22 3.11
N ARG A 102 -1.14 -10.58 3.50
CA ARG A 102 -2.35 -10.26 2.72
C ARG A 102 -2.54 -8.74 2.58
N ASP A 103 -2.36 -7.98 3.68
CA ASP A 103 -2.41 -6.52 3.68
C ASP A 103 -1.29 -5.91 2.82
N LEU A 104 -0.09 -6.51 2.86
CA LEU A 104 1.04 -6.08 2.03
C LEU A 104 0.77 -6.26 0.53
N VAL A 105 0.09 -7.34 0.13
CA VAL A 105 -0.34 -7.58 -1.26
C VAL A 105 -1.39 -6.57 -1.70
N ASP A 106 -2.39 -6.30 -0.86
CA ASP A 106 -3.41 -5.30 -1.17
C ASP A 106 -2.77 -3.92 -1.40
N MET A 107 -1.79 -3.53 -0.58
CA MET A 107 -1.00 -2.30 -0.79
C MET A 107 -0.17 -2.34 -2.09
N ALA A 108 0.42 -3.48 -2.44
CA ALA A 108 1.19 -3.61 -3.67
C ALA A 108 0.32 -3.48 -4.92
N ILE A 109 -0.91 -4.01 -4.89
CA ILE A 109 -1.87 -3.89 -5.99
C ILE A 109 -2.29 -2.43 -6.17
N LEU A 110 -2.52 -1.70 -5.08
CA LEU A 110 -2.81 -0.27 -5.15
C LEU A 110 -1.66 0.51 -5.82
N ASN A 111 -0.42 0.28 -5.38
CA ASN A 111 0.75 0.92 -5.95
C ASN A 111 0.95 0.57 -7.45
N ALA A 112 0.70 -0.70 -7.82
CA ALA A 112 0.81 -1.15 -9.20
C ALA A 112 -0.26 -0.51 -10.10
N LYS A 113 -1.50 -0.42 -9.62
CA LYS A 113 -2.59 0.27 -10.32
C LYS A 113 -2.29 1.75 -10.52
N GLU A 114 -1.79 2.43 -9.49
CA GLU A 114 -1.40 3.85 -9.60
C GLU A 114 -0.29 4.05 -10.63
N THR A 115 0.71 3.16 -10.64
CA THR A 115 1.78 3.18 -11.64
C THR A 115 1.22 2.97 -13.05
N GLN A 116 0.34 1.99 -13.24
CA GLN A 116 -0.24 1.72 -14.56
C GLN A 116 -1.15 2.85 -15.03
N ARG A 117 -1.96 3.45 -14.14
CA ARG A 117 -2.78 4.64 -14.45
C ARG A 117 -1.94 5.75 -15.07
N HIS A 118 -0.80 6.07 -14.48
CA HIS A 118 0.12 7.07 -15.05
C HIS A 118 0.68 6.67 -16.42
N THR A 119 0.89 5.38 -16.69
CA THR A 119 1.36 4.93 -18.01
C THR A 119 0.30 5.07 -19.11
N VAL A 120 -0.98 4.94 -18.75
CA VAL A 120 -2.10 5.02 -19.70
C VAL A 120 -2.78 6.39 -19.74
N GLU A 121 -2.41 7.30 -18.83
CA GLU A 121 -3.02 8.63 -18.64
C GLU A 121 -3.23 9.39 -19.96
N LYS A 122 -2.18 9.51 -20.78
CA LYS A 122 -2.28 10.21 -22.08
C LYS A 122 -3.21 9.52 -23.08
N MET A 123 -3.25 8.19 -23.08
CA MET A 123 -4.14 7.43 -23.96
C MET A 123 -5.59 7.55 -23.48
N ALA A 124 -5.80 7.54 -22.17
CA ALA A 124 -7.10 7.73 -21.54
C ALA A 124 -7.64 9.16 -21.78
N GLU A 125 -6.80 10.19 -21.66
CA GLU A 125 -7.15 11.57 -21.99
C GLU A 125 -7.59 11.70 -23.46
N GLN A 126 -6.85 11.09 -24.40
CA GLN A 126 -7.21 11.12 -25.82
C GLN A 126 -8.55 10.41 -26.09
N ALA A 127 -8.76 9.24 -25.48
CA ALA A 127 -10.03 8.52 -25.61
C ALA A 127 -11.21 9.31 -25.03
N ALA A 128 -11.02 9.93 -23.87
CA ALA A 128 -12.01 10.79 -23.23
C ALA A 128 -12.32 12.04 -24.06
N GLU A 129 -11.30 12.68 -24.64
CA GLU A 129 -11.46 13.79 -25.59
C GLU A 129 -12.34 13.36 -26.79
N GLU A 130 -12.07 12.21 -27.40
CA GLU A 130 -12.86 11.72 -28.53
C GLU A 130 -14.34 11.49 -28.15
N GLN A 131 -14.59 10.92 -26.97
CA GLN A 131 -15.96 10.69 -26.49
C GLN A 131 -16.71 12.01 -26.23
N ILE A 132 -16.02 13.04 -25.70
CA ILE A 132 -16.61 14.37 -25.54
C ILE A 132 -16.92 15.00 -26.90
N LEU A 133 -16.03 14.85 -27.88
CA LEU A 133 -16.27 15.35 -29.23
C LEU A 133 -17.49 14.68 -29.87
N ASP A 134 -17.64 13.36 -29.70
CA ASP A 134 -18.83 12.64 -30.20
C ASP A 134 -20.13 13.19 -29.61
N VAL A 135 -20.15 13.57 -28.33
CA VAL A 135 -21.32 14.19 -27.69
C VAL A 135 -21.56 15.63 -28.18
N LEU A 136 -20.49 16.39 -28.42
CA LEU A 136 -20.59 17.81 -28.79
C LEU A 136 -20.95 18.06 -30.26
N VAL A 137 -20.39 17.27 -31.18
CA VAL A 137 -20.57 17.45 -32.63
C VAL A 137 -21.31 16.30 -33.31
N GLY A 138 -21.50 15.17 -32.62
CA GLY A 138 -22.09 13.94 -33.17
C GLY A 138 -21.08 13.06 -33.90
N GLU A 139 -21.30 11.75 -33.88
CA GLU A 139 -20.42 10.74 -34.53
C GLU A 139 -20.24 10.96 -36.05
N GLY A 140 -21.21 11.59 -36.71
CA GLY A 140 -21.19 11.88 -38.15
C GLY A 140 -20.55 13.22 -38.56
N ALA A 141 -19.91 13.93 -37.62
CA ALA A 141 -19.28 15.22 -37.92
C ALA A 141 -18.10 15.08 -38.89
N THR A 142 -17.91 16.08 -39.76
CA THR A 142 -16.73 16.11 -40.64
C THR A 142 -15.44 16.25 -39.83
N GLU A 143 -14.34 15.71 -40.34
CA GLU A 143 -13.02 15.77 -39.68
C GLU A 143 -12.57 17.21 -39.42
N GLU A 144 -12.90 18.15 -40.31
CA GLU A 144 -12.57 19.57 -40.13
C GLU A 144 -13.32 20.18 -38.92
N THR A 145 -14.61 19.87 -38.76
CA THR A 145 -15.39 20.28 -37.59
C THR A 145 -14.83 19.65 -36.31
N ARG A 146 -14.50 18.36 -36.35
CA ARG A 146 -13.95 17.63 -35.19
C ARG A 146 -12.62 18.22 -34.73
N GLN A 147 -11.73 18.57 -35.66
CA GLN A 147 -10.46 19.22 -35.34
C GLN A 147 -10.62 20.62 -34.74
N LYS A 148 -11.56 21.43 -35.24
CA LYS A 148 -11.86 22.74 -34.65
C LYS A 148 -12.34 22.61 -33.21
N PHE A 149 -13.28 21.71 -32.95
CA PHE A 149 -13.79 21.46 -31.59
C PHE A 149 -12.74 20.85 -30.67
N ARG A 150 -11.87 19.96 -31.17
CA ARG A 150 -10.75 19.42 -30.40
C ARG A 150 -9.80 20.51 -29.95
N LYS A 151 -9.52 21.48 -30.82
CA LYS A 151 -8.70 22.64 -30.49
C LYS A 151 -9.38 23.50 -29.39
N MET A 152 -10.66 23.83 -29.56
CA MET A 152 -11.42 24.60 -28.57
C MET A 152 -11.51 23.88 -27.21
N LEU A 153 -11.65 22.55 -27.20
CA LEU A 153 -11.65 21.74 -25.99
C LEU A 153 -10.32 21.86 -25.23
N ARG A 154 -9.19 21.74 -25.95
CA ARG A 154 -7.85 21.85 -25.36
C ARG A 154 -7.49 23.28 -24.94
N GLU A 155 -8.08 24.28 -25.57
CA GLU A 155 -7.92 25.69 -25.20
C GLU A 155 -8.80 26.10 -24.00
N GLY A 156 -9.71 25.23 -23.56
CA GLY A 156 -10.61 25.47 -22.42
C GLY A 156 -11.87 26.28 -22.77
N ASP A 157 -12.10 26.57 -24.05
CA ASP A 157 -13.22 27.40 -24.51
C ASP A 157 -14.59 26.73 -24.28
N LEU A 158 -14.60 25.41 -24.06
CA LEU A 158 -15.81 24.60 -23.93
C LEU A 158 -16.09 24.17 -22.48
N ASP A 159 -15.23 24.53 -21.52
CA ASP A 159 -15.23 23.99 -20.15
C ASP A 159 -16.58 24.10 -19.44
N ASN A 160 -17.27 25.24 -19.58
CA ASN A 160 -18.54 25.54 -18.91
C ASN A 160 -19.78 25.03 -19.68
N ARG A 161 -19.59 24.37 -20.83
CA ARG A 161 -20.72 23.86 -21.60
C ARG A 161 -21.25 22.60 -20.92
N GLU A 162 -22.56 22.52 -20.73
CA GLU A 162 -23.18 21.32 -20.19
C GLU A 162 -23.34 20.25 -21.29
N ILE A 163 -22.92 19.04 -20.97
CA ILE A 163 -23.11 17.84 -21.80
C ILE A 163 -23.71 16.72 -20.96
N GLU A 164 -24.37 15.79 -21.64
CA GLU A 164 -24.92 14.58 -21.02
C GLU A 164 -24.03 13.40 -21.39
N ILE A 165 -23.45 12.75 -20.38
CA ILE A 165 -22.56 11.59 -20.56
C ILE A 165 -23.08 10.38 -19.78
N LYS A 166 -22.84 9.19 -20.31
CA LYS A 166 -23.09 7.92 -19.62
C LYS A 166 -21.92 7.62 -18.72
N VAL A 167 -22.19 7.48 -17.42
CA VAL A 167 -21.18 7.10 -16.44
C VAL A 167 -21.66 5.91 -15.59
N PRO A 168 -20.74 5.05 -15.10
CA PRO A 168 -21.09 3.95 -14.22
C PRO A 168 -21.79 4.44 -12.94
N ASP A 169 -22.94 3.85 -12.63
CA ASP A 169 -23.68 4.15 -11.41
C ASP A 169 -23.17 3.30 -10.24
N HIS A 170 -22.30 3.90 -9.42
CA HIS A 170 -21.79 3.28 -8.20
C HIS A 170 -22.76 3.40 -7.01
N SER A 171 -23.96 3.99 -7.17
CA SER A 171 -24.95 4.11 -6.10
C SER A 171 -25.73 2.82 -5.80
N ALA A 172 -25.47 1.74 -6.55
CA ALA A 172 -26.03 0.38 -6.36
C ALA A 172 -25.58 -0.34 -5.06
N GLY A 173 -25.13 0.41 -4.05
CA GLY A 173 -24.80 -0.03 -2.69
C GLY A 173 -25.61 0.64 -1.59
N GLN A 174 -26.36 1.72 -1.87
CA GLN A 174 -27.31 2.32 -0.94
C GLN A 174 -28.74 1.97 -1.37
N MET A 175 -29.27 0.90 -0.81
CA MET A 175 -30.66 0.51 -1.04
C MET A 175 -31.59 1.50 -0.31
N PRO A 176 -32.56 2.13 -0.99
CA PRO A 176 -33.61 2.86 -0.29
C PRO A 176 -34.44 1.87 0.52
N THR A 177 -34.38 1.98 1.85
CA THR A 177 -35.20 1.21 2.77
C THR A 177 -36.62 1.77 2.78
N MET A 178 -37.61 0.95 2.46
CA MET A 178 -39.02 1.33 2.54
C MET A 178 -39.60 0.82 3.86
N ASP A 179 -40.11 1.72 4.71
CA ASP A 179 -40.76 1.34 5.97
C ASP A 179 -42.13 0.71 5.68
N ILE A 180 -42.35 -0.51 6.20
CA ILE A 180 -43.64 -1.19 6.08
C ILE A 180 -44.66 -0.54 7.04
N PRO A 181 -45.79 -0.02 6.55
CA PRO A 181 -46.82 0.56 7.40
C PRO A 181 -47.35 -0.47 8.41
N GLY A 182 -47.20 -0.19 9.70
CA GLY A 182 -47.72 -1.03 10.79
C GLY A 182 -46.72 -1.97 11.49
N MET A 183 -45.45 -1.99 11.08
CA MET A 183 -44.39 -2.80 11.73
C MET A 183 -43.13 -1.95 11.98
N PRO A 184 -42.97 -1.36 13.18
CA PRO A 184 -41.75 -0.63 13.55
C PRO A 184 -40.54 -1.58 13.53
N GLY A 185 -39.55 -1.30 12.68
CA GLY A 185 -38.28 -2.04 12.63
C GLY A 185 -38.19 -3.15 11.57
N ALA A 186 -39.24 -3.37 10.75
CA ALA A 186 -39.17 -4.31 9.63
C ALA A 186 -38.85 -3.56 8.32
N GLN A 187 -37.56 -3.47 7.97
CA GLN A 187 -37.10 -2.99 6.66
C GLN A 187 -36.97 -4.17 5.70
N MET A 188 -37.79 -4.21 4.63
CA MET A 188 -37.61 -5.15 3.52
C MET A 188 -36.79 -4.49 2.42
N GLY A 189 -35.60 -5.04 2.14
CA GLY A 189 -34.80 -4.64 0.99
C GLY A 189 -35.39 -5.22 -0.31
N MET A 190 -35.88 -4.36 -1.20
CA MET A 190 -36.31 -4.76 -2.54
C MET A 190 -35.07 -5.07 -3.39
N LEU A 191 -34.72 -6.35 -3.53
CA LEU A 191 -33.69 -6.80 -4.45
C LEU A 191 -34.16 -6.52 -5.89
N ASN A 192 -33.58 -5.50 -6.52
CA ASN A 192 -33.80 -5.24 -7.94
C ASN A 192 -33.17 -6.39 -8.74
N LEU A 193 -33.99 -7.15 -9.49
CA LEU A 193 -33.52 -8.30 -10.28
C LEU A 193 -32.45 -7.88 -11.32
N GLY A 194 -32.50 -6.63 -11.79
CA GLY A 194 -31.49 -6.04 -12.68
C GLY A 194 -30.13 -5.80 -12.02
N ASP A 195 -30.11 -5.42 -10.73
CA ASP A 195 -28.87 -5.19 -9.97
C ASP A 195 -28.15 -6.51 -9.62
N LEU A 196 -28.91 -7.59 -9.43
CA LEU A 196 -28.38 -8.94 -9.25
C LEU A 196 -27.78 -9.50 -10.54
N LEU A 197 -28.37 -9.18 -11.70
CA LEU A 197 -27.89 -9.64 -13.01
C LEU A 197 -26.66 -8.84 -13.49
N GLY A 198 -26.64 -7.52 -13.27
CA GLY A 198 -25.50 -6.66 -13.63
C GLY A 198 -24.22 -6.98 -12.84
N LYS A 199 -24.34 -7.34 -11.56
CA LYS A 199 -23.21 -7.80 -10.73
C LYS A 199 -22.61 -9.14 -11.17
N SER A 200 -23.38 -10.00 -11.83
CA SER A 200 -22.91 -11.28 -12.39
C SER A 200 -22.11 -11.12 -13.69
N LEU A 201 -22.35 -10.03 -14.43
CA LEU A 201 -21.71 -9.72 -15.71
C LEU A 201 -20.59 -8.67 -15.61
N GLY A 202 -20.22 -8.26 -14.39
CA GLY A 202 -19.07 -7.38 -14.14
C GLY A 202 -19.22 -5.94 -14.64
N SER A 203 -20.41 -5.52 -15.07
CA SER A 203 -20.66 -4.17 -15.60
C SER A 203 -21.66 -3.44 -14.70
N ALA A 204 -21.21 -2.35 -14.07
CA ALA A 204 -22.09 -1.47 -13.31
C ALA A 204 -23.14 -0.84 -14.25
N PRO A 205 -24.39 -0.66 -13.80
CA PRO A 205 -25.42 -0.01 -14.62
C PRO A 205 -24.96 1.40 -15.00
N MET A 206 -25.05 1.76 -16.28
CA MET A 206 -24.71 3.11 -16.76
C MET A 206 -25.88 4.06 -16.51
N LYS A 207 -25.57 5.28 -16.07
CA LYS A 207 -26.55 6.35 -15.84
C LYS A 207 -26.15 7.60 -16.61
N ASP A 208 -27.13 8.22 -17.27
CA ASP A 208 -26.95 9.51 -17.91
C ASP A 208 -26.80 10.59 -16.83
N ARG A 209 -25.71 11.35 -16.89
CA ARG A 209 -25.43 12.48 -16.00
C ARG A 209 -25.13 13.70 -16.84
N LYS A 210 -25.78 14.80 -16.48
CA LYS A 210 -25.49 16.12 -17.02
C LYS A 210 -24.35 16.75 -16.22
N LEU A 211 -23.26 17.08 -16.89
CA LEU A 211 -22.04 17.63 -16.30
C LEU A 211 -21.47 18.73 -17.20
N GLU A 212 -20.69 19.63 -16.63
CA GLU A 212 -19.84 20.53 -17.41
C GLU A 212 -18.75 19.73 -18.14
N VAL A 213 -18.34 20.18 -19.33
CA VAL A 213 -17.28 19.52 -20.13
C VAL A 213 -16.01 19.32 -19.31
N SER A 214 -15.62 20.30 -18.49
CA SER A 214 -14.41 20.23 -17.66
C SER A 214 -14.47 19.11 -16.60
N GLU A 215 -15.65 18.85 -16.04
CA GLU A 215 -15.90 17.76 -15.09
C GLU A 215 -16.05 16.42 -15.80
N ALA A 216 -16.79 16.41 -16.91
CA ALA A 216 -16.97 15.23 -17.74
C ALA A 216 -15.63 14.69 -18.24
N LEU A 217 -14.70 15.55 -18.65
CA LEU A 217 -13.36 15.14 -19.10
C LEU A 217 -12.59 14.41 -18.01
N LYS A 218 -12.63 14.89 -16.76
CA LYS A 218 -11.98 14.23 -15.62
C LYS A 218 -12.58 12.86 -15.34
N VAL A 219 -13.91 12.76 -15.36
CA VAL A 219 -14.62 11.50 -15.10
C VAL A 219 -14.35 10.48 -16.18
N LEU A 220 -14.48 10.87 -17.45
CA LEU A 220 -14.24 9.98 -18.59
C LEU A 220 -12.76 9.57 -18.68
N THR A 221 -11.82 10.47 -18.42
CA THR A 221 -10.39 10.13 -18.39
C THR A 221 -10.10 9.06 -17.34
N HIS A 222 -10.68 9.17 -16.14
CA HIS A 222 -10.53 8.14 -15.12
C HIS A 222 -11.16 6.80 -15.55
N GLU A 223 -12.33 6.83 -16.20
CA GLU A 223 -13.00 5.62 -16.68
C GLU A 223 -12.23 4.92 -17.80
N GLU A 224 -11.74 5.67 -18.79
CA GLU A 224 -10.93 5.15 -19.88
C GLU A 224 -9.59 4.61 -19.36
N ALA A 225 -8.99 5.27 -18.37
CA ALA A 225 -7.80 4.75 -17.71
C ALA A 225 -8.06 3.37 -17.08
N GLU A 226 -9.17 3.18 -16.37
CA GLU A 226 -9.53 1.89 -15.78
C GLU A 226 -9.73 0.78 -16.82
N LYS A 227 -10.30 1.10 -17.99
CA LYS A 227 -10.47 0.15 -19.10
C LYS A 227 -9.14 -0.27 -19.73
N LEU A 228 -8.17 0.63 -19.76
CA LEU A 228 -6.85 0.41 -20.34
C LEU A 228 -5.89 -0.35 -19.42
N ILE A 229 -6.21 -0.49 -18.13
CA ILE A 229 -5.38 -1.22 -17.17
C ILE A 229 -5.48 -2.72 -17.40
N ASP A 230 -4.32 -3.36 -17.60
CA ASP A 230 -4.20 -4.81 -17.66
C ASP A 230 -4.19 -5.37 -16.23
N GLN A 231 -5.32 -5.94 -15.82
CA GLN A 231 -5.50 -6.47 -14.46
C GLN A 231 -4.58 -7.66 -14.18
N GLU A 232 -4.33 -8.55 -15.15
CA GLU A 232 -3.47 -9.71 -14.97
C GLU A 232 -2.02 -9.29 -14.81
N LYS A 233 -1.55 -8.38 -15.66
CA LYS A 233 -0.22 -7.81 -15.56
C LYS A 233 -0.04 -7.04 -14.26
N THR A 234 -1.02 -6.22 -13.87
CA THR A 234 -1.00 -5.49 -12.59
C THR A 234 -0.82 -6.44 -11.41
N LEU A 235 -1.59 -7.53 -11.41
CA LEU A 235 -1.54 -8.54 -10.34
C LEU A 235 -0.17 -9.23 -10.31
N SER A 236 0.35 -9.64 -11.47
CA SER A 236 1.65 -10.29 -11.59
C SER A 236 2.79 -9.37 -11.11
N GLU A 237 2.77 -8.09 -11.50
CA GLU A 237 3.75 -7.08 -11.07
C GLU A 237 3.65 -6.82 -9.56
N ALA A 238 2.44 -6.74 -9.01
CA ALA A 238 2.21 -6.56 -7.58
C ALA A 238 2.75 -7.74 -6.75
N ILE A 239 2.46 -8.98 -7.13
CA ILE A 239 2.97 -10.20 -6.48
C ILE A 239 4.49 -10.19 -6.48
N LYS A 240 5.10 -9.96 -7.65
CA LYS A 240 6.57 -9.89 -7.78
C LYS A 240 7.15 -8.76 -6.92
N SER A 241 6.47 -7.63 -6.83
CA SER A 241 6.88 -6.50 -5.99
C SER A 241 6.82 -6.84 -4.50
N VAL A 242 5.80 -7.57 -4.03
CA VAL A 242 5.74 -8.06 -2.64
C VAL A 242 6.90 -9.01 -2.34
N GLU A 243 7.08 -10.05 -3.15
CA GLU A 243 8.08 -11.08 -2.89
C GLU A 243 9.51 -10.52 -2.94
N GLN A 244 9.80 -9.62 -3.88
CA GLN A 244 11.16 -9.11 -4.07
C GLN A 244 11.44 -7.81 -3.32
N ASN A 245 10.42 -6.95 -3.19
CA ASN A 245 10.56 -5.59 -2.70
C ASN A 245 9.75 -5.28 -1.43
N GLY A 246 8.90 -6.17 -0.94
CA GLY A 246 8.07 -5.94 0.23
C GLY A 246 8.85 -5.55 1.48
N ILE A 247 8.26 -4.66 2.29
CA ILE A 247 8.76 -4.23 3.60
C ILE A 247 7.64 -4.33 4.62
N VAL A 248 7.89 -5.05 5.71
CA VAL A 248 6.98 -5.16 6.84
C VAL A 248 7.59 -4.46 8.05
N PHE A 249 6.85 -3.52 8.65
CA PHE A 249 7.22 -2.89 9.91
C PHE A 249 6.40 -3.46 11.07
N LEU A 250 7.08 -4.20 11.96
CA LEU A 250 6.50 -4.78 13.18
C LEU A 250 6.77 -3.84 14.35
N ASP A 251 5.77 -3.07 14.75
CA ASP A 251 5.86 -2.13 15.86
C ASP A 251 5.59 -2.82 17.20
N GLU A 252 6.14 -2.26 18.28
CA GLU A 252 5.95 -2.73 19.66
C GLU A 252 6.28 -4.22 19.89
N ILE A 253 7.32 -4.74 19.21
CA ILE A 253 7.74 -6.14 19.39
C ILE A 253 8.22 -6.44 20.82
N ASP A 254 8.64 -5.41 21.55
CA ASP A 254 9.05 -5.51 22.95
C ASP A 254 7.90 -5.87 23.90
N LYS A 255 6.63 -5.69 23.46
CA LYS A 255 5.42 -6.02 24.23
C LYS A 255 5.04 -7.49 24.17
N ILE A 256 5.55 -8.21 23.17
CA ILE A 256 5.38 -9.66 23.05
C ILE A 256 6.58 -10.44 23.61
N CYS A 257 7.60 -9.74 24.12
CA CYS A 257 8.66 -10.33 24.95
C CYS A 257 8.06 -10.79 26.30
N GLY A 258 8.38 -12.00 26.75
CA GLY A 258 7.95 -12.48 28.06
C GLY A 258 8.70 -13.74 28.49
N ARG A 259 9.23 -13.71 29.72
CA ARG A 259 9.72 -14.90 30.43
C ARG A 259 8.72 -15.29 31.51
N SER A 260 8.60 -16.60 31.64
CA SER A 260 7.74 -17.40 32.49
C SER A 260 8.02 -17.24 33.98
N GLU A 261 7.55 -16.16 34.60
CA GLU A 261 7.43 -16.11 36.06
C GLU A 261 6.05 -15.58 36.45
N LEU A 262 5.17 -16.50 36.87
CA LEU A 262 3.87 -16.32 37.56
C LEU A 262 2.58 -16.44 36.71
N ARG A 263 2.08 -17.68 36.64
CA ARG A 263 0.67 -18.08 36.63
C ARG A 263 -0.26 -17.50 35.53
N GLY A 264 -0.42 -18.25 34.45
CA GLY A 264 -1.76 -18.60 33.96
C GLY A 264 -2.37 -17.82 32.78
N GLY A 265 -1.65 -16.95 32.07
CA GLY A 265 -2.20 -16.20 30.93
C GLY A 265 -1.28 -15.96 29.72
N ASP A 266 0.00 -16.32 29.78
CA ASP A 266 1.03 -15.80 28.87
C ASP A 266 1.42 -16.69 27.68
N VAL A 267 0.77 -17.85 27.47
CA VAL A 267 1.00 -18.71 26.27
C VAL A 267 0.78 -17.92 24.97
N SER A 268 -0.05 -16.88 25.02
CA SER A 268 -0.36 -16.04 23.86
C SER A 268 0.82 -15.20 23.37
N ARG A 269 1.68 -14.63 24.24
CA ARG A 269 2.73 -13.68 23.78
C ARG A 269 3.91 -14.38 23.08
N GLU A 270 4.38 -15.47 23.67
CA GLU A 270 5.40 -16.32 23.03
C GLU A 270 4.83 -17.00 21.78
N GLY A 271 3.55 -17.39 21.81
CA GLY A 271 2.82 -17.91 20.65
C GLY A 271 2.91 -16.96 19.45
N VAL A 272 2.66 -15.66 19.64
CA VAL A 272 2.80 -14.66 18.57
C VAL A 272 4.21 -14.63 17.98
N GLN A 273 5.26 -14.72 18.81
CA GLN A 273 6.63 -14.77 18.29
C GLN A 273 6.85 -16.03 17.43
N ARG A 274 6.33 -17.20 17.87
CA ARG A 274 6.40 -18.46 17.12
C ARG A 274 5.63 -18.40 15.81
N ASP A 275 4.47 -17.76 15.81
CA ASP A 275 3.65 -17.60 14.60
C ASP A 275 4.30 -16.63 13.60
N LEU A 276 4.99 -15.58 14.08
CA LEU A 276 5.74 -14.66 13.22
C LEU A 276 6.99 -15.28 12.59
N LEU A 277 7.59 -16.32 13.20
CA LEU A 277 8.83 -16.94 12.72
C LEU A 277 8.72 -17.43 11.27
N PRO A 278 7.74 -18.28 10.89
CA PRO A 278 7.59 -18.73 9.50
C PRO A 278 7.58 -17.60 8.46
N LEU A 279 6.95 -16.46 8.77
CA LEU A 279 6.92 -15.32 7.86
C LEU A 279 8.30 -14.71 7.65
N ILE A 280 9.10 -14.61 8.71
CA ILE A 280 10.45 -14.01 8.68
C ILE A 280 11.49 -15.00 8.11
N GLU A 281 11.31 -16.31 8.34
CA GLU A 281 12.19 -17.36 7.83
C GLU A 281 11.99 -17.64 6.34
N GLY A 282 10.77 -17.44 5.84
CA GLY A 282 10.37 -17.79 4.48
C GLY A 282 9.30 -18.86 4.52
N THR A 283 8.08 -18.49 4.14
CA THR A 283 6.96 -19.41 3.95
C THR A 283 6.12 -18.97 2.75
N THR A 284 5.19 -19.83 2.33
CA THR A 284 4.18 -19.48 1.33
C THR A 284 2.86 -19.17 2.01
N VAL A 285 2.42 -17.92 1.91
CA VAL A 285 1.12 -17.47 2.42
C VAL A 285 0.09 -17.51 1.31
N SER A 286 -1.05 -18.15 1.57
CA SER A 286 -2.17 -18.15 0.63
C SER A 286 -2.98 -16.86 0.74
N THR A 287 -3.22 -16.22 -0.41
CA THR A 287 -4.05 -15.00 -0.50
C THR A 287 -5.14 -15.18 -1.55
N LYS A 288 -6.15 -14.30 -1.55
CA LYS A 288 -7.18 -14.23 -2.60
C LYS A 288 -6.59 -13.93 -3.99
N HIS A 289 -5.33 -13.51 -4.05
CA HIS A 289 -4.58 -13.12 -5.24
C HIS A 289 -3.56 -14.18 -5.68
N GLY A 290 -3.48 -15.30 -4.96
CA GLY A 290 -2.51 -16.36 -5.19
C GLY A 290 -1.54 -16.56 -4.03
N PRO A 291 -0.64 -17.56 -4.13
CA PRO A 291 0.39 -17.81 -3.15
C PRO A 291 1.48 -16.73 -3.18
N ILE A 292 1.98 -16.32 -2.02
CA ILE A 292 3.06 -15.33 -1.86
C ILE A 292 4.20 -15.93 -1.06
N LYS A 293 5.41 -15.88 -1.60
CA LYS A 293 6.63 -16.28 -0.88
C LYS A 293 7.19 -15.12 -0.06
N THR A 294 7.51 -15.37 1.21
CA THR A 294 8.00 -14.33 2.12
C THR A 294 9.52 -14.24 2.25
N ASP A 295 10.27 -15.14 1.60
CA ASP A 295 11.72 -15.36 1.72
C ASP A 295 12.56 -14.07 1.58
N HIS A 296 12.11 -13.12 0.76
CA HIS A 296 12.84 -11.90 0.45
C HIS A 296 12.13 -10.60 0.88
N ILE A 297 11.08 -10.72 1.69
CA ILE A 297 10.46 -9.59 2.38
C ILE A 297 11.41 -9.07 3.46
N LEU A 298 11.62 -7.76 3.52
CA LEU A 298 12.42 -7.14 4.57
C LEU A 298 11.53 -6.87 5.80
N PHE A 299 11.89 -7.46 6.93
CA PHE A 299 11.25 -7.16 8.21
C PHE A 299 12.05 -6.13 8.99
N ILE A 300 11.34 -5.10 9.46
CA ILE A 300 11.87 -4.08 10.38
C ILE A 300 11.02 -4.15 11.65
N ALA A 301 11.57 -4.74 12.69
CA ALA A 301 10.96 -4.76 14.01
C ALA A 301 11.37 -3.53 14.83
N SER A 302 10.47 -3.05 15.68
CA SER A 302 10.71 -1.87 16.50
C SER A 302 10.16 -2.09 17.90
N GLY A 303 10.86 -1.56 18.91
CA GLY A 303 10.43 -1.61 20.30
C GLY A 303 11.12 -0.58 21.17
N ALA A 304 10.48 -0.21 22.28
CA ALA A 304 11.09 0.69 23.26
C ALA A 304 12.04 -0.04 24.22
N PHE A 305 11.72 -1.30 24.56
CA PHE A 305 12.54 -2.14 25.43
C PHE A 305 12.80 -1.48 26.81
N HIS A 306 11.79 -0.78 27.35
CA HIS A 306 11.86 -0.18 28.69
C HIS A 306 11.73 -1.23 29.81
N VAL A 307 10.91 -2.26 29.59
CA VAL A 307 10.57 -3.30 30.58
C VAL A 307 11.05 -4.69 30.18
N SER A 308 11.54 -4.84 28.96
CA SER A 308 12.10 -6.07 28.40
C SER A 308 13.39 -5.72 27.66
N LYS A 309 14.21 -6.72 27.40
CA LYS A 309 15.45 -6.59 26.61
C LYS A 309 15.29 -7.35 25.29
N PRO A 310 16.05 -6.98 24.24
CA PRO A 310 16.11 -7.79 23.01
C PRO A 310 16.48 -9.26 23.25
N SER A 311 17.22 -9.55 24.32
CA SER A 311 17.56 -10.92 24.75
C SER A 311 16.38 -11.74 25.26
N ASP A 312 15.24 -11.11 25.53
CA ASP A 312 14.03 -11.74 26.04
C ASP A 312 13.10 -12.20 24.90
N LEU A 313 13.44 -11.88 23.65
CA LEU A 313 12.84 -12.51 22.46
C LEU A 313 13.29 -13.97 22.35
N LEU A 314 12.51 -14.80 21.65
CA LEU A 314 12.90 -16.17 21.32
C LEU A 314 14.28 -16.20 20.61
N PRO A 315 15.18 -17.13 20.97
CA PRO A 315 16.50 -17.24 20.34
C PRO A 315 16.45 -17.32 18.81
N GLU A 316 15.46 -18.02 18.27
CA GLU A 316 15.19 -18.16 16.84
C GLU A 316 14.91 -16.79 16.21
N LEU A 317 14.01 -16.01 16.82
CA LEU A 317 13.62 -14.70 16.32
C LEU A 317 14.78 -13.70 16.40
N GLN A 318 15.59 -13.78 17.46
CA GLN A 318 16.81 -13.00 17.58
C GLN A 318 17.81 -13.30 16.44
N GLY A 319 17.95 -14.57 16.07
CA GLY A 319 18.80 -14.99 14.95
C GLY A 319 18.33 -14.44 13.60
N ARG A 320 17.03 -14.21 13.46
CA ARG A 320 16.42 -13.63 12.25
C ARG A 320 16.41 -12.11 12.22
N LEU A 321 16.79 -11.43 13.30
CA LEU A 321 16.94 -9.96 13.40
C LEU A 321 18.41 -9.55 13.64
N PRO A 322 19.32 -9.80 12.66
CA PRO A 322 20.76 -9.65 12.87
C PRO A 322 21.23 -8.19 12.95
N ILE A 323 20.53 -7.26 12.30
CA ILE A 323 20.89 -5.84 12.35
C ILE A 323 20.16 -5.21 13.55
N ARG A 324 20.90 -4.85 14.59
CA ARG A 324 20.36 -4.16 15.76
C ARG A 324 20.84 -2.72 15.75
N VAL A 325 19.91 -1.79 15.91
CA VAL A 325 20.24 -0.36 15.92
C VAL A 325 19.50 0.36 17.03
N GLU A 326 20.25 1.11 17.82
CA GLU A 326 19.72 1.95 18.89
C GLU A 326 19.47 3.36 18.36
N MET A 327 18.29 3.88 18.64
CA MET A 327 17.82 5.21 18.28
C MET A 327 17.79 6.09 19.53
N GLN A 328 18.40 7.25 19.41
CA GLN A 328 18.62 8.16 20.54
C GLN A 328 17.37 8.99 20.81
N SER A 329 17.14 9.37 22.06
CA SER A 329 16.16 10.39 22.42
C SER A 329 16.46 11.72 21.71
N LEU A 330 15.42 12.44 21.32
CA LEU A 330 15.55 13.73 20.66
C LEU A 330 15.87 14.84 21.68
N SER A 331 16.83 15.69 21.34
CA SER A 331 17.18 16.88 22.11
C SER A 331 16.25 18.06 21.79
N LYS A 332 16.36 19.14 22.57
CA LYS A 332 15.63 20.40 22.30
C LYS A 332 16.06 20.98 20.94
N GLU A 333 17.34 20.86 20.61
CA GLU A 333 17.90 21.26 19.33
C GLU A 333 17.33 20.43 18.19
N ASP A 334 17.16 19.12 18.37
CA ASP A 334 16.51 18.26 17.38
C ASP A 334 15.05 18.67 17.15
N PHE A 335 14.30 19.01 18.21
CA PHE A 335 12.93 19.52 18.04
C PHE A 335 12.88 20.83 17.26
N ALA A 336 13.80 21.77 17.52
CA ALA A 336 13.88 23.01 16.75
C ALA A 336 14.14 22.73 15.25
N ARG A 337 15.03 21.76 14.95
CA ARG A 337 15.33 21.34 13.59
C ARG A 337 14.15 20.63 12.91
N ILE A 338 13.44 19.77 13.62
CA ILE A 338 12.25 19.04 13.10
C ILE A 338 11.15 20.00 12.61
N LEU A 339 11.05 21.19 13.20
CA LEU A 339 10.04 22.18 12.80
C LEU A 339 10.37 22.92 11.49
N VAL A 340 11.61 22.85 10.99
CA VAL A 340 12.09 23.73 9.91
C VAL A 340 12.81 22.98 8.79
N GLU A 341 13.54 21.91 9.11
CA GLU A 341 14.39 21.19 8.13
C GLU A 341 13.63 20.17 7.26
N PRO A 342 12.68 19.36 7.79
CA PRO A 342 12.04 18.31 6.99
C PRO A 342 11.22 18.85 5.81
N GLU A 343 11.47 18.32 4.62
CA GLU A 343 10.71 18.59 3.40
C GLU A 343 9.39 17.80 3.44
N ALA A 344 8.30 18.44 3.88
CA ALA A 344 6.98 17.81 4.03
C ALA A 344 6.29 17.53 2.69
#